data_AF-A0A9W4DGK4-F1
#
_entry.id   AF-A0A9W4DGK4-F1
#
_cell.length_a   1.000
_cell.length_b   1.000
_cell.length_c   1.000
_cell.angle_alpha   90.00
_cell.angle_beta   90.00
_cell.angle_gamma   90.00
#
_symmetry.space_group_name_H-M   'P 1'
#
loop_
_entity.id
_entity.type
_entity.pdbx_description
1 polymer ?
#
loop_
_entity_poly.entity_id
_entity_poly.type
_entity_poly.pdbx_seq_one_letter_code
_entity_poly.pdbx_strand_id
1 'polypeptide(L)'
;MISRSAQILRQIVQPRSNITFKYTSYQSANTSQIMSLSIEDRQSKNIHTAACLVIGDEVLGGKVSTRLWMYVTTNSAYFAKFCFRLGIVPCPIQLPRIEVIADDSSEIIEAVRRMSNNYDFVVTSGGIGPTHDDITYQSIASAFSLPLSLHQETFSLMKKLSKPHPSQLEFSWDVPSPALTAKKRMAQLPIDNSRSLSSQVLFPCDDLWVPVCCVNGNIHILPGIPRLFQKLLEGLQPILLPRLDDPNGEGVVRILISTPLAESEVAGFLSELAERVADKGVKVGSYPRWGKSRNTISLVGRDKEFMESLVDEVEKNVRGKRVSVEGEDDSDVEEKKA
;
A
#
# COMPACT_ATOMS: atom_id res chain seq x y z
N MET A 1 -2.77 -11.51 89.25
CA MET A 1 -1.38 -11.74 89.72
C MET A 1 -0.57 -12.21 88.50
N ILE A 2 -0.04 -11.29 87.70
CA ILE A 2 1.37 -10.84 87.69
C ILE A 2 2.37 -11.99 87.47
N SER A 3 2.94 -12.07 86.26
CA SER A 3 4.39 -11.88 86.02
C SER A 3 4.61 -11.68 84.51
N ARG A 4 4.84 -10.44 84.07
CA ARG A 4 6.15 -9.82 83.77
C ARG A 4 6.81 -10.40 82.50
N SER A 5 6.77 -9.64 81.39
CA SER A 5 7.86 -8.75 80.91
C SER A 5 8.80 -9.54 79.99
N ALA A 6 9.29 -9.11 78.84
CA ALA A 6 9.20 -7.93 77.98
C ALA A 6 9.64 -8.46 76.58
N GLN A 7 9.26 -7.91 75.44
CA GLN A 7 9.94 -6.78 74.79
C GLN A 7 9.25 -6.53 73.45
N ILE A 8 9.03 -5.25 73.20
CA ILE A 8 8.48 -4.65 71.99
C ILE A 8 9.55 -4.68 70.89
N LEU A 9 9.19 -5.06 69.67
CA LEU A 9 9.91 -4.62 68.48
C LEU A 9 8.95 -4.48 67.29
N ARG A 10 8.60 -3.22 67.00
CA ARG A 10 8.02 -2.76 65.75
C ARG A 10 9.03 -3.04 64.64
N GLN A 11 8.72 -3.96 63.72
CA GLN A 11 9.50 -4.11 62.49
C GLN A 11 9.20 -2.95 61.56
N ILE A 12 10.23 -2.14 61.35
CA ILE A 12 10.34 -1.11 60.32
C ILE A 12 10.32 -1.82 58.96
N VAL A 13 9.35 -1.46 58.14
CA VAL A 13 9.30 -1.78 56.71
C VAL A 13 10.50 -1.10 56.05
N GLN A 14 11.48 -1.89 55.60
CA GLN A 14 12.47 -1.44 54.62
C GLN A 14 12.14 -2.09 53.27
N PRO A 15 11.97 -1.30 52.20
CA PRO A 15 11.79 -1.83 50.85
C PRO A 15 13.11 -2.42 50.35
N ARG A 16 13.09 -3.71 50.00
CA ARG A 16 14.22 -4.40 49.38
C ARG A 16 14.39 -3.92 47.94
N SER A 17 15.58 -3.36 47.69
CA SER A 17 16.35 -3.32 46.45
C SER A 17 15.60 -3.46 45.12
N ASN A 18 15.54 -2.34 44.39
CA ASN A 18 15.25 -2.23 42.97
C ASN A 18 15.98 -3.31 42.15
N ILE A 19 15.21 -4.14 41.44
CA ILE A 19 15.70 -4.93 40.31
C ILE A 19 15.95 -3.94 39.18
N THR A 20 17.20 -3.49 39.04
CA THR A 20 17.66 -2.71 37.91
C THR A 20 17.75 -3.64 36.70
N PHE A 21 16.81 -3.52 35.77
CA PHE A 21 16.99 -4.05 34.42
C PHE A 21 18.20 -3.34 33.81
N LYS A 22 19.29 -4.09 33.61
CA LYS A 22 20.45 -3.62 32.84
C LYS A 22 19.98 -3.38 31.41
N TYR A 23 19.77 -2.12 31.06
CA TYR A 23 19.86 -1.67 29.67
C TYR A 23 21.30 -1.92 29.23
N THR A 24 21.50 -2.99 28.46
CA THR A 24 22.75 -3.21 27.74
C THR A 24 22.86 -2.10 26.71
N SER A 25 23.69 -1.10 27.02
CA SER A 25 24.13 -0.09 26.07
C SER A 25 24.84 -0.79 24.92
N TYR A 26 24.16 -0.93 23.78
CA TYR A 26 24.84 -1.16 22.51
C TYR A 26 25.58 0.13 22.15
N GLN A 27 26.83 0.24 22.63
CA GLN A 27 27.78 1.20 22.12
C GLN A 27 28.17 0.80 20.69
N SER A 28 28.09 1.81 19.83
CA SER A 28 28.59 1.90 18.47
C SER A 28 29.65 0.88 18.06
N ALA A 29 29.28 0.02 17.12
CA ALA A 29 30.22 -0.54 16.16
C ALA A 29 29.50 -0.63 14.80
N ASN A 30 30.09 0.01 13.80
CA ASN A 30 29.72 0.04 12.39
C ASN A 30 28.48 0.88 12.03
N THR A 31 28.69 2.20 12.00
CA THR A 31 28.18 3.03 10.90
C THR A 31 28.76 2.49 9.58
N SER A 32 28.20 1.39 9.08
CA SER A 32 28.17 1.16 7.65
C SER A 32 27.38 2.33 7.07
N GLN A 33 28.08 3.19 6.32
CA GLN A 33 27.43 4.11 5.39
C GLN A 33 26.42 3.28 4.59
N ILE A 34 25.14 3.38 4.94
CA ILE A 34 24.07 3.04 4.01
C ILE A 34 24.29 4.03 2.89
N MET A 35 24.93 3.60 1.80
CA MET A 35 25.03 4.39 0.59
C MET A 35 23.60 4.79 0.23
N SER A 36 23.26 6.06 0.44
CA SER A 36 22.03 6.61 -0.09
C SER A 36 22.13 6.47 -1.60
N LEU A 37 21.42 5.50 -2.18
CA LEU A 37 21.34 5.34 -3.63
C LEU A 37 20.99 6.69 -4.25
N SER A 38 21.72 7.08 -5.29
CA SER A 38 21.37 8.27 -6.06
C SER A 38 19.96 8.08 -6.65
N ILE A 39 19.33 9.18 -7.04
CA ILE A 39 17.98 9.09 -7.58
C ILE A 39 17.99 8.35 -8.92
N GLU A 40 19.05 8.51 -9.70
CA GLU A 40 19.30 7.80 -10.95
C GLU A 40 19.49 6.29 -10.73
N ASP A 41 20.21 5.89 -9.67
CA ASP A 41 20.33 4.49 -9.27
C ASP A 41 18.97 3.91 -8.86
N ARG A 42 18.14 4.68 -8.15
CA ARG A 42 16.79 4.25 -7.76
C ARG A 42 15.86 4.05 -8.94
N GLN A 43 16.01 4.85 -10.00
CA GLN A 43 15.18 4.73 -11.21
C GLN A 43 15.63 3.59 -12.15
N SER A 44 16.89 3.16 -12.06
CA SER A 44 17.45 2.07 -12.86
C SER A 44 17.38 0.70 -12.18
N LYS A 45 17.26 0.66 -10.84
CA LYS A 45 17.14 -0.58 -10.07
C LYS A 45 15.80 -1.29 -10.32
N ASN A 46 15.87 -2.63 -10.30
CA ASN A 46 14.69 -3.49 -10.26
C ASN A 46 13.82 -3.20 -9.02
N ILE A 47 12.51 -3.29 -9.22
CA ILE A 47 11.51 -3.08 -8.17
C ILE A 47 11.14 -4.44 -7.60
N HIS A 48 11.37 -4.62 -6.30
CA HIS A 48 10.96 -5.84 -5.57
C HIS A 48 9.99 -5.54 -4.42
N THR A 49 9.99 -4.30 -3.94
CA THR A 49 9.21 -3.87 -2.78
C THR A 49 8.32 -2.70 -3.15
N ALA A 50 7.07 -2.73 -2.66
CA ALA A 50 6.08 -1.71 -2.96
C ALA A 50 5.38 -1.21 -1.69
N ALA A 51 5.04 0.08 -1.65
CA ALA A 51 4.25 0.66 -0.58
C ALA A 51 3.22 1.67 -1.11
N CYS A 52 2.07 1.77 -0.43
CA CYS A 52 1.03 2.74 -0.69
C CYS A 52 0.73 3.53 0.58
N LEU A 53 0.90 4.85 0.50
CA LEU A 53 0.57 5.79 1.56
C LEU A 53 -0.74 6.50 1.22
N VAL A 54 -1.80 6.19 1.96
CA VAL A 54 -3.09 6.86 1.83
C VAL A 54 -3.12 8.04 2.79
N ILE A 55 -3.40 9.23 2.27
CA ILE A 55 -3.38 10.49 3.02
C ILE A 55 -4.80 11.07 2.98
N GLY A 56 -5.41 11.23 4.16
CA GLY A 56 -6.76 11.79 4.27
C GLY A 56 -7.34 11.71 5.68
N ASP A 57 -7.68 12.84 6.28
CA ASP A 57 -8.38 12.93 7.57
C ASP A 57 -9.75 12.27 7.53
N GLU A 58 -10.43 12.33 6.38
CA GLU A 58 -11.73 11.71 6.17
C GLU A 58 -11.66 10.19 6.31
N VAL A 59 -10.48 9.60 6.10
CA VAL A 59 -10.26 8.17 6.26
C VAL A 59 -10.27 7.77 7.73
N LEU A 60 -9.63 8.58 8.57
CA LEU A 60 -9.40 8.28 9.98
C LEU A 60 -10.52 8.81 10.89
N GLY A 61 -11.20 9.88 10.47
CA GLY A 61 -12.12 10.64 11.31
C GLY A 61 -13.48 10.00 11.59
N GLY A 62 -13.74 8.76 11.18
CA GLY A 62 -14.97 8.01 11.48
C GLY A 62 -16.27 8.62 10.91
N LYS A 63 -16.24 9.81 10.31
CA LYS A 63 -17.34 10.51 9.59
C LYS A 63 -17.72 9.85 8.27
N VAL A 64 -17.28 8.62 8.10
CA VAL A 64 -17.32 7.91 6.85
C VAL A 64 -18.69 7.25 6.71
N SER A 65 -19.60 7.90 5.97
CA SER A 65 -20.66 7.12 5.32
C SER A 65 -20.00 6.02 4.50
N THR A 66 -20.62 4.85 4.43
CA THR A 66 -20.14 3.59 3.82
C THR A 66 -19.41 3.72 2.46
N ARG A 67 -19.59 4.84 1.75
CA ARG A 67 -19.00 5.15 0.44
C ARG A 67 -17.57 5.72 0.50
N LEU A 68 -17.12 6.35 1.59
CA LEU A 68 -15.75 6.90 1.70
C LEU A 68 -14.73 5.85 2.21
N TRP A 69 -15.15 4.92 3.06
CA TRP A 69 -14.34 3.77 3.50
C TRP A 69 -14.05 2.87 2.30
N MET A 70 -15.04 2.80 1.40
CA MET A 70 -14.87 2.19 0.10
C MET A 70 -13.71 2.83 -0.68
N TYR A 71 -13.41 4.13 -0.57
CA TYR A 71 -12.32 4.74 -1.35
C TYR A 71 -10.93 4.30 -0.90
N VAL A 72 -10.68 4.27 0.41
CA VAL A 72 -9.38 3.82 0.97
C VAL A 72 -9.18 2.34 0.70
N THR A 73 -10.20 1.54 0.98
CA THR A 73 -10.17 0.11 0.66
C THR A 73 -10.08 -0.13 -0.85
N THR A 74 -10.70 0.70 -1.69
CA THR A 74 -10.64 0.54 -3.16
C THR A 74 -9.26 0.89 -3.70
N ASN A 75 -8.65 2.01 -3.32
CA ASN A 75 -7.36 2.41 -3.88
C ASN A 75 -6.25 1.48 -3.39
N SER A 76 -6.23 1.17 -2.08
CA SER A 76 -5.23 0.26 -1.51
C SER A 76 -5.41 -1.18 -2.01
N ALA A 77 -6.64 -1.70 -2.11
CA ALA A 77 -6.87 -3.03 -2.69
C ALA A 77 -6.55 -3.06 -4.19
N TYR A 78 -6.86 -1.99 -4.93
CA TYR A 78 -6.49 -1.89 -6.34
C TYR A 78 -4.98 -1.87 -6.53
N PHE A 79 -4.27 -1.10 -5.72
CA PHE A 79 -2.80 -1.08 -5.70
C PHE A 79 -2.24 -2.48 -5.40
N ALA A 80 -2.78 -3.18 -4.40
CA ALA A 80 -2.35 -4.54 -4.10
C ALA A 80 -2.59 -5.50 -5.28
N LYS A 81 -3.75 -5.41 -5.94
CA LYS A 81 -4.06 -6.18 -7.17
C LYS A 81 -3.13 -5.83 -8.32
N PHE A 82 -2.84 -4.55 -8.51
CA PHE A 82 -1.92 -4.05 -9.54
C PHE A 82 -0.50 -4.61 -9.34
N CYS A 83 0.04 -4.49 -8.12
CA CYS A 83 1.35 -5.05 -7.76
C CYS A 83 1.40 -6.57 -7.92
N PHE A 84 0.32 -7.26 -7.53
CA PHE A 84 0.21 -8.72 -7.70
C PHE A 84 0.21 -9.13 -9.17
N ARG A 85 -0.60 -8.46 -10.00
CA ARG A 85 -0.74 -8.76 -11.43
C ARG A 85 0.57 -8.53 -12.18
N LEU A 86 1.27 -7.45 -11.87
CA LEU A 86 2.55 -7.12 -12.52
C LEU A 86 3.75 -7.88 -11.92
N GLY A 87 3.58 -8.59 -10.81
CA GLY A 87 4.70 -9.27 -10.16
C GLY A 87 5.73 -8.32 -9.52
N ILE A 88 5.39 -7.03 -9.34
CA ILE A 88 6.22 -5.99 -8.69
C ILE A 88 6.72 -6.45 -7.32
N VAL A 89 5.90 -7.25 -6.65
CA VAL A 89 6.30 -7.94 -5.44
C VAL A 89 6.44 -9.41 -5.80
N PRO A 90 7.61 -10.05 -5.59
CA PRO A 90 7.76 -11.49 -5.72
C PRO A 90 6.93 -12.18 -4.64
N CYS A 91 5.65 -12.37 -4.94
CA CYS A 91 4.80 -13.27 -4.19
C CYS A 91 5.41 -14.66 -4.33
N PRO A 92 5.71 -15.34 -3.21
CA PRO A 92 4.95 -15.30 -1.96
C PRO A 92 5.60 -14.54 -0.79
N ILE A 93 6.80 -13.95 -0.99
CA ILE A 93 7.71 -13.59 0.11
C ILE A 93 7.38 -12.20 0.69
N GLN A 94 6.86 -11.28 -0.12
CA GLN A 94 6.55 -9.92 0.32
C GLN A 94 5.14 -9.51 -0.09
N LEU A 95 4.54 -8.61 0.69
CA LEU A 95 3.27 -7.96 0.38
C LEU A 95 3.51 -6.45 0.31
N PRO A 96 2.76 -5.71 -0.53
CA PRO A 96 2.84 -4.27 -0.50
C PRO A 96 2.45 -3.76 0.88
N ARG A 97 3.24 -2.82 1.43
CA ARG A 97 2.88 -2.13 2.66
C ARG A 97 1.82 -1.09 2.36
N ILE A 98 0.72 -1.09 3.10
CA ILE A 98 -0.29 -0.05 3.04
C ILE A 98 -0.31 0.66 4.39
N GLU A 99 -0.25 1.98 4.37
CA GLU A 99 -0.36 2.83 5.56
C GLU A 99 -1.34 3.95 5.28
N VAL A 100 -2.09 4.33 6.30
CA VAL A 100 -3.09 5.39 6.23
C VAL A 100 -2.74 6.41 7.30
N ILE A 101 -2.61 7.68 6.89
CA ILE A 101 -2.24 8.78 7.77
C ILE A 101 -3.19 9.97 7.59
N ALA A 102 -3.19 10.86 8.58
CA ALA A 102 -3.92 12.12 8.58
C ALA A 102 -3.33 13.13 7.59
N ASP A 103 -4.08 14.18 7.25
CA ASP A 103 -3.61 15.36 6.52
C ASP A 103 -2.76 16.27 7.42
N ASP A 104 -1.73 15.69 8.04
CA ASP A 104 -0.74 16.42 8.84
C ASP A 104 0.62 16.41 8.14
N SER A 105 1.25 17.60 8.07
CA SER A 105 2.50 17.75 7.33
C SER A 105 3.64 16.94 7.95
N SER A 106 3.71 16.85 9.29
CA SER A 106 4.78 16.12 9.97
C SER A 106 4.66 14.62 9.80
N GLU A 107 3.42 14.10 9.85
CA GLU A 107 3.10 12.69 9.57
C GLU A 107 3.43 12.32 8.12
N ILE A 108 3.02 13.15 7.14
CA ILE A 108 3.33 12.92 5.72
C ILE A 108 4.85 12.89 5.53
N ILE A 109 5.58 13.86 6.06
CA ILE A 109 7.05 13.97 5.91
C ILE A 109 7.76 12.74 6.48
N GLU A 110 7.39 12.28 7.68
CA GLU A 110 7.96 11.07 8.29
C GLU A 110 7.69 9.85 7.40
N ALA A 111 6.42 9.63 7.06
CA ALA A 111 5.97 8.44 6.36
C ALA A 111 6.60 8.33 4.96
N VAL A 112 6.60 9.40 4.16
CA VAL A 112 7.22 9.33 2.82
C VAL A 112 8.72 9.15 2.87
N ARG A 113 9.44 9.72 3.85
CA ARG A 113 10.88 9.49 4.00
C ARG A 113 11.16 8.03 4.38
N ARG A 114 10.45 7.50 5.38
CA ARG A 114 10.59 6.11 5.82
C ARG A 114 10.23 5.14 4.69
N MET A 115 9.13 5.35 3.98
CA MET A 115 8.72 4.48 2.88
C MET A 115 9.68 4.57 1.70
N SER A 116 10.12 5.76 1.31
CA SER A 116 11.08 5.93 0.21
C SER A 116 12.44 5.27 0.50
N ASN A 117 12.83 5.17 1.76
CA ASN A 117 14.04 4.45 2.16
C ASN A 117 13.87 2.92 2.14
N ASN A 118 12.69 2.42 2.53
CA ASN A 118 12.46 0.99 2.74
C ASN A 118 11.86 0.26 1.54
N TYR A 119 11.29 0.98 0.56
CA TYR A 119 10.59 0.40 -0.59
C TYR A 119 11.07 0.98 -1.93
N ASP A 120 11.13 0.14 -2.96
CA ASP A 120 11.59 0.51 -4.30
C ASP A 120 10.51 1.26 -5.12
N PHE A 121 9.23 1.00 -4.84
CA PHE A 121 8.09 1.67 -5.48
C PHE A 121 7.08 2.16 -4.44
N VAL A 122 6.99 3.46 -4.25
CA VAL A 122 6.06 4.10 -3.31
C VAL A 122 5.02 4.88 -4.11
N VAL A 123 3.75 4.67 -3.78
CA VAL A 123 2.62 5.44 -4.31
C VAL A 123 1.95 6.18 -3.16
N THR A 124 1.57 7.44 -3.37
CA THR A 124 0.65 8.13 -2.45
C THR A 124 -0.75 8.20 -3.06
N SER A 125 -1.78 8.26 -2.21
CA SER A 125 -3.16 8.48 -2.65
C SER A 125 -3.82 9.52 -1.76
N GLY A 126 -4.14 10.68 -2.33
CA GLY A 126 -4.87 11.74 -1.62
C GLY A 126 -4.07 13.03 -1.41
N GLY A 127 -4.77 14.07 -0.95
CA GLY A 127 -4.20 15.37 -0.57
C GLY A 127 -3.59 16.21 -1.70
N ILE A 128 -4.07 16.07 -2.95
CA ILE A 128 -3.56 16.85 -4.12
C ILE A 128 -4.61 17.73 -4.80
N GLY A 129 -5.80 17.85 -4.20
CA GLY A 129 -6.86 18.71 -4.69
C GLY A 129 -6.62 20.21 -4.42
N PRO A 130 -7.66 21.03 -4.65
CA PRO A 130 -7.56 22.49 -4.55
C PRO A 130 -7.79 23.02 -3.13
N THR A 131 -8.17 22.20 -2.16
CA THR A 131 -8.53 22.68 -0.82
C THR A 131 -7.30 22.87 0.07
N HIS A 132 -7.51 23.41 1.27
CA HIS A 132 -6.42 23.85 2.15
C HIS A 132 -5.75 22.67 2.86
N ASP A 133 -6.53 21.65 3.16
CA ASP A 133 -6.21 20.32 3.66
C ASP A 133 -5.44 19.46 2.64
N ASP A 134 -5.53 19.74 1.33
CA ASP A 134 -4.78 19.02 0.30
C ASP A 134 -3.26 19.38 0.30
N ILE A 135 -2.51 18.91 1.30
CA ILE A 135 -1.12 19.33 1.57
C ILE A 135 -0.03 18.34 1.11
N THR A 136 -0.36 17.32 0.31
CA THR A 136 0.58 16.25 -0.07
C THR A 136 1.78 16.79 -0.85
N TYR A 137 1.56 17.64 -1.87
CA TYR A 137 2.68 18.22 -2.64
C TYR A 137 3.60 19.07 -1.77
N GLN A 138 3.04 19.90 -0.90
CA GLN A 138 3.78 20.79 -0.01
C GLN A 138 4.62 20.02 1.01
N SER A 139 4.03 18.97 1.58
CA SER A 139 4.69 18.15 2.59
C SER A 139 5.79 17.30 1.97
N ILE A 140 5.57 16.71 0.79
CA ILE A 140 6.62 15.95 0.08
C ILE A 140 7.74 16.89 -0.41
N ALA A 141 7.42 18.10 -0.90
CA ALA A 141 8.42 19.10 -1.23
C ALA A 141 9.32 19.41 -0.02
N SER A 142 8.71 19.63 1.15
CA SER A 142 9.41 19.89 2.41
C SER A 142 10.24 18.68 2.87
N ALA A 143 9.74 17.46 2.68
CA ALA A 143 10.45 16.23 3.03
C ALA A 143 11.79 16.08 2.29
N PHE A 144 11.87 16.55 1.04
CA PHE A 144 13.07 16.43 0.21
C PHE A 144 13.76 17.77 -0.08
N SER A 145 13.38 18.84 0.64
CA SER A 145 13.94 20.19 0.46
C SER A 145 13.82 20.71 -0.98
N LEU A 146 12.71 20.40 -1.66
CA LEU A 146 12.44 20.79 -3.02
C LEU A 146 11.58 22.06 -3.09
N PRO A 147 11.77 22.92 -4.09
CA PRO A 147 10.86 24.02 -4.34
C PRO A 147 9.52 23.52 -4.90
N LEU A 148 8.44 24.24 -4.57
CA LEU A 148 7.15 24.11 -5.26
C LEU A 148 7.12 25.09 -6.43
N SER A 149 7.10 24.54 -7.65
CA SER A 149 7.15 25.32 -8.87
C SER A 149 5.88 25.09 -9.70
N LEU A 150 5.34 26.16 -10.28
CA LEU A 150 4.20 26.06 -11.18
C LEU A 150 4.64 25.35 -12.48
N HIS A 151 4.13 24.14 -12.71
CA HIS A 151 4.40 23.40 -13.92
C HIS A 151 3.48 23.86 -15.06
N GLN A 152 4.04 24.60 -16.03
CA GLN A 152 3.28 25.27 -17.07
C GLN A 152 2.49 24.31 -17.96
N GLU A 153 3.04 23.14 -18.26
CA GLU A 153 2.35 22.13 -19.06
C GLU A 153 1.14 21.56 -18.32
N THR A 154 1.29 21.19 -17.04
CA THR A 154 0.16 20.75 -16.19
C THR A 154 -0.93 21.82 -16.14
N PHE A 155 -0.54 23.08 -15.95
CA PHE A 155 -1.49 24.19 -15.91
C PHE A 155 -2.20 24.39 -17.26
N SER A 156 -1.48 24.27 -18.37
CA SER A 156 -2.04 24.39 -19.73
C SER A 156 -2.99 23.25 -20.06
N LEU A 157 -2.63 22.00 -19.71
CA LEU A 157 -3.50 20.83 -19.85
C LEU A 157 -4.74 20.97 -18.96
N MET A 158 -4.58 21.50 -17.74
CA MET A 158 -5.71 21.76 -16.85
C MET A 158 -6.69 22.75 -17.49
N LYS A 159 -6.21 23.82 -18.11
CA LYS A 159 -7.07 24.76 -18.87
C LYS A 159 -7.84 24.08 -19.99
N LYS A 160 -7.18 23.20 -20.75
CA LYS A 160 -7.74 22.53 -21.92
C LYS A 160 -8.73 21.42 -21.57
N LEU A 161 -8.45 20.64 -20.54
CA LEU A 161 -9.16 19.40 -20.22
C LEU A 161 -10.14 19.53 -19.05
N SER A 162 -10.02 20.58 -18.22
CA SER A 162 -10.97 20.80 -17.12
C SER A 162 -12.35 21.12 -17.68
N LYS A 163 -13.30 20.22 -17.44
CA LYS A 163 -14.71 20.49 -17.70
C LYS A 163 -15.25 21.40 -16.60
N PRO A 164 -16.03 22.45 -16.92
CA PRO A 164 -16.73 23.23 -15.92
C PRO A 164 -17.61 22.30 -15.08
N HIS A 165 -17.52 22.39 -13.75
CA HIS A 165 -18.43 21.64 -12.90
C HIS A 165 -19.83 22.27 -12.99
N PRO A 166 -20.94 21.51 -13.01
CA PRO A 166 -22.29 22.08 -13.10
C PRO A 166 -22.63 23.09 -11.99
N SER A 167 -21.99 22.98 -10.83
CA SER A 167 -22.12 23.91 -9.70
C SER A 167 -21.03 24.98 -9.65
N GLN A 168 -20.19 25.08 -10.68
CA GLN A 168 -19.17 26.10 -10.78
C GLN A 168 -19.84 27.42 -11.21
N LEU A 169 -19.76 28.43 -10.35
CA LEU A 169 -20.07 29.82 -10.72
C LEU A 169 -19.24 30.23 -11.93
N GLU A 170 -19.66 31.27 -12.66
CA GLU A 170 -18.92 31.82 -13.81
C GLU A 170 -17.42 31.91 -13.51
N PHE A 171 -16.64 31.01 -14.11
CA PHE A 171 -15.21 30.89 -13.86
C PHE A 171 -14.45 31.24 -15.13
N SER A 172 -13.52 32.18 -15.01
CA SER A 172 -12.61 32.57 -16.07
C SER A 172 -11.17 32.20 -15.70
N TRP A 173 -10.43 31.68 -16.68
CA TRP A 173 -9.01 31.39 -16.56
C TRP A 173 -8.13 32.65 -16.63
N ASP A 174 -8.70 33.76 -17.09
CA ASP A 174 -8.00 35.01 -17.39
C ASP A 174 -8.25 36.09 -16.31
N VAL A 175 -9.26 35.87 -15.45
CA VAL A 175 -9.59 36.80 -14.36
C VAL A 175 -9.06 36.25 -13.03
N PRO A 176 -8.25 37.03 -12.28
CA PRO A 176 -7.83 36.66 -10.93
C PRO A 176 -9.02 36.36 -10.02
N SER A 177 -9.01 35.17 -9.41
CA SER A 177 -10.06 34.74 -8.48
C SER A 177 -9.50 33.74 -7.45
N PRO A 178 -10.19 33.56 -6.30
CA PRO A 178 -9.83 32.49 -5.35
C PRO A 178 -9.84 31.10 -6.01
N ALA A 179 -10.80 30.84 -6.89
CA ALA A 179 -10.89 29.59 -7.64
C ALA A 179 -9.69 29.37 -8.59
N LEU A 180 -9.23 30.43 -9.27
CA LEU A 180 -8.03 30.35 -10.11
C LEU A 180 -6.78 30.09 -9.28
N THR A 181 -6.67 30.71 -8.10
CA THR A 181 -5.55 30.51 -7.17
C THR A 181 -5.51 29.05 -6.67
N ALA A 182 -6.67 28.51 -6.27
CA ALA A 182 -6.79 27.12 -5.85
C ALA A 182 -6.46 26.12 -7.00
N LYS A 183 -6.88 26.44 -8.23
CA LYS A 183 -6.49 25.63 -9.41
C LYS A 183 -5.00 25.72 -9.73
N LYS A 184 -4.38 26.88 -9.60
CA LYS A 184 -2.92 27.05 -9.78
C LYS A 184 -2.14 26.22 -8.76
N ARG A 185 -2.61 26.13 -7.51
CA ARG A 185 -2.00 25.29 -6.46
C ARG A 185 -1.90 23.82 -6.88
N MET A 186 -2.90 23.26 -7.55
CA MET A 186 -2.86 21.88 -8.05
C MET A 186 -1.81 21.63 -9.14
N ALA A 187 -1.29 22.70 -9.76
CA ALA A 187 -0.18 22.64 -10.72
C ALA A 187 1.15 23.11 -10.14
N GLN A 188 1.21 23.42 -8.84
CA GLN A 188 2.46 23.67 -8.12
C GLN A 188 3.01 22.33 -7.63
N LEU A 189 4.04 21.85 -8.32
CA LEU A 189 4.58 20.52 -8.11
C LEU A 189 5.95 20.60 -7.39
N PRO A 190 6.32 19.59 -6.59
CA PRO A 190 7.68 19.47 -6.07
C PRO A 190 8.64 19.15 -7.21
N ILE A 191 9.43 20.13 -7.64
CA ILE A 191 10.34 19.98 -8.79
C ILE A 191 11.79 20.10 -8.33
N ASP A 192 12.60 19.08 -8.64
CA ASP A 192 14.04 19.15 -8.55
C ASP A 192 14.61 19.77 -9.82
N ASN A 193 15.10 21.02 -9.70
CA ASN A 193 15.68 21.76 -10.82
C ASN A 193 17.01 21.17 -11.33
N SER A 194 17.62 20.23 -10.59
CA SER A 194 18.85 19.56 -11.03
C SER A 194 18.59 18.40 -12.00
N ARG A 195 17.32 17.99 -12.19
CA ARG A 195 16.93 16.80 -12.95
C ARG A 195 15.96 17.15 -14.08
N SER A 196 15.87 16.27 -15.08
CA SER A 196 14.93 16.46 -16.20
C SER A 196 13.48 16.42 -15.72
N LEU A 197 12.66 17.37 -16.19
CA LEU A 197 11.22 17.40 -15.91
C LEU A 197 10.51 16.13 -16.39
N SER A 198 10.90 15.56 -17.53
CA SER A 198 10.30 14.35 -18.10
C SER A 198 10.48 13.10 -17.21
N SER A 199 11.44 13.13 -16.28
CA SER A 199 11.68 12.04 -15.32
C SER A 199 10.96 12.23 -13.98
N GLN A 200 10.34 13.40 -13.78
CA GLN A 200 9.73 13.84 -12.52
C GLN A 200 8.24 14.13 -12.67
N VAL A 201 7.77 14.51 -13.85
CA VAL A 201 6.38 14.81 -14.11
C VAL A 201 5.94 13.94 -15.29
N LEU A 202 5.16 12.91 -15.00
CA LEU A 202 4.72 11.93 -15.97
C LEU A 202 3.26 12.18 -16.31
N PHE A 203 2.93 12.15 -17.61
CA PHE A 203 1.55 12.15 -18.09
C PHE A 203 1.24 10.76 -18.67
N PRO A 204 0.92 9.77 -17.82
CA PRO A 204 0.68 8.41 -18.29
C PRO A 204 -0.66 8.25 -19.05
N CYS A 205 -1.49 9.29 -19.10
CA CYS A 205 -2.79 9.30 -19.78
C CYS A 205 -3.00 10.62 -20.49
N ASP A 206 -3.11 10.60 -21.82
CA ASP A 206 -3.23 11.81 -22.67
C ASP A 206 -4.54 12.59 -22.48
N ASP A 207 -5.58 11.95 -21.92
CA ASP A 207 -6.88 12.54 -21.68
C ASP A 207 -7.07 13.09 -20.26
N LEU A 208 -6.03 13.02 -19.42
CA LEU A 208 -6.01 13.58 -18.07
C LEU A 208 -5.00 14.72 -17.99
N TRP A 209 -5.38 15.80 -17.32
CA TRP A 209 -4.44 16.89 -17.02
C TRP A 209 -3.58 16.63 -15.77
N VAL A 210 -4.01 15.69 -14.92
CA VAL A 210 -3.33 15.39 -13.65
C VAL A 210 -2.10 14.53 -13.94
N PRO A 211 -0.88 15.00 -13.64
CA PRO A 211 0.32 14.20 -13.81
C PRO A 211 0.52 13.25 -12.63
N VAL A 212 1.40 12.26 -12.82
CA VAL A 212 2.06 11.56 -11.72
C VAL A 212 3.41 12.23 -11.46
N CYS A 213 3.57 12.81 -10.27
CA CYS A 213 4.85 13.41 -9.88
C CYS A 213 5.75 12.36 -9.21
N CYS A 214 6.95 12.17 -9.76
CA CYS A 214 7.98 11.28 -9.24
C CYS A 214 9.02 12.06 -8.43
N VAL A 215 9.02 11.87 -7.11
CA VAL A 215 9.97 12.49 -6.17
C VAL A 215 10.93 11.43 -5.65
N ASN A 216 12.21 11.80 -5.46
CA ASN A 216 13.27 10.91 -4.97
C ASN A 216 13.47 9.61 -5.80
N GLY A 217 12.93 9.56 -7.02
CA GLY A 217 13.06 8.45 -7.97
C GLY A 217 12.12 7.26 -7.74
N ASN A 218 11.47 7.18 -6.57
CA ASN A 218 10.58 6.07 -6.22
C ASN A 218 9.21 6.49 -5.66
N ILE A 219 9.00 7.76 -5.31
CA ILE A 219 7.71 8.24 -4.78
C ILE A 219 6.87 8.75 -5.93
N HIS A 220 5.71 8.14 -6.16
CA HIS A 220 4.76 8.49 -7.20
C HIS A 220 3.53 9.09 -6.53
N ILE A 221 3.27 10.36 -6.78
CA ILE A 221 2.15 11.08 -6.16
C ILE A 221 0.91 10.91 -7.03
N LEU A 222 -0.15 10.30 -6.48
CA LEU A 222 -1.42 10.05 -7.18
C LEU A 222 -2.64 10.66 -6.43
N PRO A 223 -3.73 10.97 -7.16
CA PRO A 223 -4.98 11.48 -6.56
C PRO A 223 -5.67 10.48 -5.64
N GLY A 224 -6.49 11.00 -4.72
CA GLY A 224 -7.36 10.17 -3.87
C GLY A 224 -8.61 9.64 -4.58
N ILE A 225 -9.05 10.30 -5.66
CA ILE A 225 -10.25 9.89 -6.41
C ILE A 225 -10.00 8.53 -7.09
N PRO A 226 -10.75 7.46 -6.79
CA PRO A 226 -10.39 6.11 -7.23
C PRO A 226 -10.27 5.94 -8.74
N ARG A 227 -11.19 6.51 -9.51
CA ARG A 227 -11.15 6.39 -10.98
C ARG A 227 -9.89 7.02 -11.57
N LEU A 228 -9.43 8.14 -11.00
CA LEU A 228 -8.19 8.79 -11.45
C LEU A 228 -6.96 8.01 -10.97
N PHE A 229 -6.96 7.58 -9.70
CA PHE A 229 -5.90 6.77 -9.12
C PHE A 229 -5.64 5.51 -9.95
N GLN A 230 -6.69 4.72 -10.21
CA GLN A 230 -6.61 3.48 -10.96
C GLN A 230 -6.08 3.73 -12.37
N LYS A 231 -6.64 4.72 -13.07
CA LYS A 231 -6.26 5.02 -14.45
C LYS A 231 -4.81 5.49 -14.56
N LEU A 232 -4.37 6.38 -13.68
CA LEU A 232 -2.97 6.85 -13.66
C LEU A 232 -2.01 5.72 -13.28
N LEU A 233 -2.39 4.89 -12.30
CA LEU A 233 -1.58 3.73 -11.89
C LEU A 233 -1.41 2.72 -13.04
N GLU A 234 -2.49 2.40 -13.76
CA GLU A 234 -2.44 1.55 -14.97
C GLU A 234 -1.53 2.16 -16.03
N GLY A 235 -1.63 3.47 -16.28
CA GLY A 235 -0.79 4.14 -17.26
C GLY A 235 0.70 4.19 -16.87
N LEU A 236 1.07 3.92 -15.62
CA LEU A 236 2.48 3.73 -15.22
C LEU A 236 3.04 2.38 -15.63
N GLN A 237 2.20 1.39 -15.98
CA GLN A 237 2.64 0.03 -16.31
C GLN A 237 3.78 -0.03 -17.35
N PRO A 238 3.73 0.69 -18.49
CA PRO A 238 4.81 0.65 -19.48
C PRO A 238 6.17 1.15 -18.95
N ILE A 239 6.15 2.03 -17.94
CA ILE A 239 7.34 2.58 -17.30
C ILE A 239 7.88 1.61 -16.23
N LEU A 240 6.98 0.85 -15.59
CA LEU A 240 7.33 -0.09 -14.53
C LEU A 240 7.81 -1.43 -15.08
N LEU A 241 7.19 -1.98 -16.14
CA LEU A 241 7.50 -3.31 -16.68
C LEU A 241 8.99 -3.56 -16.95
N PRO A 242 9.76 -2.63 -17.56
CA PRO A 242 11.20 -2.84 -17.80
C PRO A 242 12.04 -2.94 -16.52
N ARG A 243 11.47 -2.51 -15.38
CA ARG A 243 12.12 -2.50 -14.06
C ARG A 243 11.70 -3.68 -13.19
N LEU A 244 10.93 -4.63 -13.72
CA LEU A 244 10.51 -5.82 -12.99
C LEU A 244 11.38 -7.01 -13.38
N ASP A 245 11.49 -8.00 -12.48
CA ASP A 245 12.23 -9.24 -12.76
C ASP A 245 11.63 -10.04 -13.91
N ASP A 246 10.33 -9.90 -14.11
CA ASP A 246 9.59 -10.46 -15.23
C ASP A 246 9.07 -9.33 -16.13
N PRO A 247 9.87 -8.88 -17.12
CA PRO A 247 9.47 -7.82 -18.03
C PRO A 247 8.39 -8.24 -19.02
N ASN A 248 8.14 -9.55 -19.17
CA ASN A 248 7.06 -10.07 -20.03
C ASN A 248 5.69 -9.98 -19.33
N GLY A 249 5.67 -9.77 -18.01
CA GLY A 249 4.45 -9.58 -17.24
C GLY A 249 3.59 -10.84 -17.17
N GLU A 250 4.20 -12.03 -17.17
CA GLU A 250 3.51 -13.30 -16.94
C GLU A 250 2.95 -13.36 -15.51
N GLY A 251 3.56 -12.61 -14.59
CA GLY A 251 2.97 -12.25 -13.30
C GLY A 251 2.88 -13.42 -12.32
N VAL A 252 1.97 -13.30 -11.35
CA VAL A 252 1.73 -14.35 -10.35
C VAL A 252 0.47 -15.12 -10.71
N VAL A 253 0.58 -16.45 -10.78
CA VAL A 253 -0.55 -17.34 -11.03
C VAL A 253 -1.22 -17.69 -9.70
N ARG A 254 -2.56 -17.70 -9.72
CA ARG A 254 -3.39 -18.13 -8.59
C ARG A 254 -4.26 -19.31 -9.04
N ILE A 255 -4.19 -20.41 -8.31
CA ILE A 255 -5.08 -21.57 -8.46
C ILE A 255 -6.04 -21.59 -7.28
N LEU A 256 -7.33 -21.80 -7.55
CA LEU A 256 -8.39 -21.90 -6.55
C LEU A 256 -8.98 -23.30 -6.56
N ILE A 257 -9.12 -23.90 -5.38
CA ILE A 257 -9.71 -25.22 -5.19
C ILE A 257 -10.80 -25.09 -4.13
N SER A 258 -12.04 -25.39 -4.52
CA SER A 258 -13.20 -25.38 -3.63
C SER A 258 -13.31 -26.72 -2.91
N THR A 259 -13.51 -26.70 -1.60
CA THR A 259 -13.58 -27.90 -0.75
C THR A 259 -14.83 -27.89 0.13
N PRO A 260 -15.52 -29.04 0.30
CA PRO A 260 -16.59 -29.19 1.29
C PRO A 260 -16.08 -29.31 2.73
N LEU A 261 -14.77 -29.44 2.94
CA LEU A 261 -14.19 -29.67 4.25
C LEU A 261 -14.06 -28.37 5.04
N ALA A 262 -14.29 -28.46 6.36
CA ALA A 262 -14.02 -27.36 7.28
C ALA A 262 -12.53 -27.03 7.34
N GLU A 263 -12.19 -25.78 7.66
CA GLU A 263 -10.80 -25.31 7.73
C GLU A 263 -9.96 -26.14 8.69
N SER A 264 -10.52 -26.56 9.83
CA SER A 264 -9.85 -27.43 10.81
C SER A 264 -9.44 -28.79 10.25
N GLU A 265 -10.20 -29.34 9.31
CA GLU A 265 -9.94 -30.67 8.72
C GLU A 265 -8.82 -30.61 7.68
N VAL A 266 -8.67 -29.48 6.99
CA VAL A 266 -7.62 -29.29 5.96
C VAL A 266 -6.36 -28.64 6.53
N ALA A 267 -6.41 -28.02 7.71
CA ALA A 267 -5.31 -27.25 8.28
C ALA A 267 -4.00 -28.03 8.41
N GLY A 268 -4.04 -29.30 8.82
CA GLY A 268 -2.84 -30.14 8.96
C GLY A 268 -2.12 -30.34 7.62
N PHE A 269 -2.87 -30.83 6.62
CA PHE A 269 -2.36 -31.02 5.26
C PHE A 269 -1.85 -29.71 4.64
N LEU A 270 -2.60 -28.61 4.79
CA LEU A 270 -2.19 -27.32 4.23
C LEU A 270 -0.92 -26.77 4.88
N SER A 271 -0.69 -27.06 6.17
CA SER A 271 0.54 -26.68 6.88
C SER A 271 1.74 -27.44 6.33
N GLU A 272 1.63 -28.77 6.19
CA GLU A 272 2.68 -29.61 5.59
C GLU A 272 2.97 -29.23 4.14
N LEU A 273 1.91 -28.98 3.36
CA LEU A 273 2.04 -28.51 1.98
C LEU A 273 2.77 -27.17 1.92
N ALA A 274 2.38 -26.21 2.77
CA ALA A 274 2.99 -24.88 2.82
C ALA A 274 4.49 -24.95 3.12
N GLU A 275 4.92 -25.80 4.05
CA GLU A 275 6.34 -26.00 4.35
C GLU A 275 7.10 -26.60 3.16
N ARG A 276 6.52 -27.61 2.50
CA ARG A 276 7.16 -28.33 1.38
C ARG A 276 7.32 -27.47 0.12
N VAL A 277 6.45 -26.48 -0.08
CA VAL A 277 6.46 -25.63 -1.30
C VAL A 277 7.01 -24.22 -1.04
N ALA A 278 7.41 -23.92 0.19
CA ALA A 278 7.92 -22.62 0.59
C ALA A 278 9.23 -22.25 -0.15
N ASP A 279 10.13 -23.21 -0.32
CA ASP A 279 11.40 -23.05 -1.05
C ASP A 279 11.20 -22.80 -2.55
N LYS A 280 10.08 -23.28 -3.10
CA LYS A 280 9.63 -23.04 -4.49
C LYS A 280 8.87 -21.73 -4.67
N GLY A 281 8.66 -20.97 -3.59
CA GLY A 281 7.93 -19.72 -3.68
C GLY A 281 6.45 -19.93 -4.02
N VAL A 282 5.80 -20.93 -3.44
CA VAL A 282 4.33 -21.08 -3.51
C VAL A 282 3.72 -20.75 -2.14
N LYS A 283 2.70 -19.89 -2.11
CA LYS A 283 1.90 -19.62 -0.90
C LYS A 283 0.64 -20.46 -0.93
N VAL A 284 0.36 -21.11 0.19
CA VAL A 284 -0.88 -21.85 0.42
C VAL A 284 -1.75 -21.04 1.37
N GLY A 285 -3.02 -20.85 1.04
CA GLY A 285 -4.00 -20.16 1.89
C GLY A 285 -5.33 -20.89 1.91
N SER A 286 -6.08 -20.72 3.00
CA SER A 286 -7.47 -21.15 3.11
C SER A 286 -8.34 -19.93 3.45
N TYR A 287 -9.49 -19.83 2.81
CA TYR A 287 -10.43 -18.74 2.94
C TYR A 287 -11.80 -19.32 3.32
N PRO A 288 -12.10 -19.43 4.62
CA PRO A 288 -13.41 -19.88 5.07
C PRO A 288 -14.47 -18.83 4.73
N ARG A 289 -15.65 -19.29 4.31
CA ARG A 289 -16.75 -18.40 3.92
C ARG A 289 -17.92 -18.57 4.87
N TRP A 290 -18.23 -17.50 5.60
CA TRP A 290 -19.29 -17.53 6.61
C TRP A 290 -20.65 -17.85 5.98
N GLY A 291 -21.36 -18.84 6.53
CA GLY A 291 -22.69 -19.24 6.06
C GLY A 291 -22.70 -20.00 4.72
N LYS A 292 -21.54 -20.38 4.18
CA LYS A 292 -21.43 -21.21 2.97
C LYS A 292 -20.98 -22.62 3.33
N SER A 293 -21.41 -23.61 2.56
CA SER A 293 -21.03 -25.01 2.81
C SER A 293 -19.61 -25.37 2.34
N ARG A 294 -18.95 -24.48 1.60
CA ARG A 294 -17.66 -24.76 0.95
C ARG A 294 -16.62 -23.69 1.25
N ASN A 295 -15.41 -24.13 1.58
CA ASN A 295 -14.24 -23.28 1.76
C ASN A 295 -13.42 -23.21 0.46
N THR A 296 -12.59 -22.18 0.33
CA THR A 296 -11.70 -22.04 -0.83
C THR A 296 -10.25 -22.08 -0.41
N ILE A 297 -9.49 -22.95 -1.07
CA ILE A 297 -8.04 -23.06 -0.92
C ILE A 297 -7.39 -22.33 -2.09
N SER A 298 -6.34 -21.57 -1.82
CA SER A 298 -5.59 -20.83 -2.83
C SER A 298 -4.12 -21.25 -2.83
N LEU A 299 -3.61 -21.57 -4.02
CA LEU A 299 -2.18 -21.69 -4.30
C LEU A 299 -1.75 -20.47 -5.12
N VAL A 300 -0.66 -19.82 -4.72
CA VAL A 300 -0.19 -18.58 -5.34
C VAL A 300 1.32 -18.64 -5.56
N GLY A 301 1.79 -18.46 -6.79
CA GLY A 301 3.20 -18.55 -7.14
C GLY A 301 3.48 -18.15 -8.59
N ARG A 302 4.74 -18.20 -9.01
CA ARG A 302 5.18 -17.84 -10.38
C ARG A 302 5.31 -19.05 -11.30
N ASP A 303 5.74 -20.20 -10.76
CA ASP A 303 5.92 -21.43 -11.53
C ASP A 303 4.57 -22.12 -11.76
N LYS A 304 3.98 -21.84 -12.92
CA LYS A 304 2.68 -22.40 -13.30
C LYS A 304 2.75 -23.92 -13.42
N GLU A 305 3.77 -24.47 -14.07
CA GLU A 305 3.88 -25.92 -14.29
C GLU A 305 4.01 -26.68 -12.97
N PHE A 306 4.83 -26.17 -12.06
CA PHE A 306 4.95 -26.74 -10.72
C PHE A 306 3.63 -26.66 -9.94
N MET A 307 2.94 -25.52 -9.96
CA MET A 307 1.66 -25.40 -9.27
C MET A 307 0.57 -26.30 -9.86
N GLU A 308 0.53 -26.48 -11.18
CA GLU A 308 -0.38 -27.42 -11.84
C GLU A 308 -0.10 -28.87 -11.40
N SER A 309 1.17 -29.23 -11.16
CA SER A 309 1.52 -30.57 -10.64
C SER A 309 0.99 -30.85 -9.22
N LEU A 310 0.70 -29.81 -8.44
CA LEU A 310 0.15 -29.93 -7.08
C LEU A 310 -1.37 -30.09 -7.05
N VAL A 311 -2.07 -29.76 -8.16
CA VAL A 311 -3.54 -29.67 -8.17
C VAL A 311 -4.18 -31.01 -7.82
N ASP A 312 -3.77 -32.10 -8.46
CA ASP A 312 -4.35 -33.43 -8.25
C ASP A 312 -4.17 -33.92 -6.80
N GLU A 313 -3.01 -33.64 -6.20
CA GLU A 313 -2.74 -33.97 -4.80
C GLU A 313 -3.65 -33.16 -3.86
N VAL A 314 -3.76 -31.85 -4.09
CA VAL A 314 -4.57 -30.98 -3.25
C VAL A 314 -6.05 -31.35 -3.37
N GLU A 315 -6.58 -31.50 -4.60
CA GLU A 315 -7.98 -31.91 -4.83
C GLU A 315 -8.32 -33.21 -4.11
N LYS A 316 -7.43 -34.20 -4.16
CA LYS A 316 -7.64 -35.49 -3.50
C LYS A 316 -7.64 -35.38 -1.97
N ASN A 317 -6.66 -34.68 -1.39
CA ASN A 317 -6.53 -34.56 0.06
C ASN A 317 -7.66 -33.72 0.67
N VAL A 318 -8.14 -32.72 -0.07
CA VAL A 318 -9.19 -31.80 0.42
C VAL A 318 -10.58 -32.16 -0.09
N ARG A 319 -10.72 -33.27 -0.84
CA ARG A 319 -11.96 -33.69 -1.54
C ARG A 319 -12.58 -32.53 -2.33
N GLY A 320 -11.72 -31.73 -2.94
CA GLY A 320 -12.06 -30.48 -3.58
C GLY A 320 -12.15 -30.60 -5.10
N LYS A 321 -12.47 -29.47 -5.73
CA LYS A 321 -12.47 -29.30 -7.18
C LYS A 321 -11.94 -27.91 -7.52
N ARG A 322 -11.13 -27.82 -8.58
CA ARG A 322 -10.67 -26.56 -9.13
C ARG A 322 -11.85 -25.69 -9.58
N VAL A 323 -11.78 -24.42 -9.21
CA VAL A 323 -12.74 -23.38 -9.60
C VAL A 323 -11.99 -22.20 -10.21
N SER A 324 -12.67 -21.47 -11.08
CA SER A 324 -12.15 -20.26 -11.73
C SER A 324 -12.38 -19.02 -10.86
N VAL A 325 -13.48 -19.03 -10.10
CA VAL A 325 -13.88 -17.95 -9.19
C VAL A 325 -14.33 -18.56 -7.86
N GLU A 326 -14.06 -17.86 -6.75
CA GLU A 326 -14.54 -18.28 -5.44
C GLU A 326 -16.08 -18.38 -5.44
N GLY A 327 -16.60 -19.53 -5.03
CA GLY A 327 -18.05 -19.79 -4.98
C GLY A 327 -18.71 -20.14 -6.31
N GLU A 328 -17.95 -20.43 -7.36
CA GLU A 328 -18.48 -20.94 -8.65
C GLU A 328 -19.36 -22.20 -8.46
N ASP A 329 -19.08 -23.01 -7.44
CA ASP A 329 -19.78 -24.24 -7.13
C ASP A 329 -20.72 -24.13 -5.92
N ASP A 330 -21.02 -22.92 -5.46
CA ASP A 330 -22.05 -22.70 -4.46
C ASP A 330 -23.43 -22.92 -5.10
N SER A 331 -24.25 -23.79 -4.51
CA SER A 331 -25.65 -23.89 -4.94
C SER A 331 -26.47 -22.71 -4.42
N ASP A 332 -27.29 -22.09 -5.29
CA ASP A 332 -28.23 -21.00 -4.96
C ASP A 332 -29.24 -21.35 -3.84
N VAL A 333 -29.32 -22.63 -3.45
CA VAL A 333 -30.20 -23.13 -2.40
C VAL A 333 -29.76 -22.66 -1.00
N GLU A 334 -28.51 -22.20 -0.84
CA GLU A 334 -27.93 -21.84 0.46
C GLU A 334 -28.32 -20.46 0.99
N GLU A 335 -28.92 -19.56 0.19
CA GLU A 335 -29.38 -18.25 0.69
C GLU A 335 -30.65 -18.32 1.58
N LYS A 336 -31.31 -19.48 1.66
CA LYS A 336 -32.62 -19.62 2.34
C LYS A 336 -32.57 -20.11 3.79
N LYS A 337 -31.41 -20.20 4.42
CA LYS A 337 -31.29 -20.54 5.85
C LYS A 337 -30.49 -19.47 6.60
N ALA A 338 -31.04 -18.26 6.64
CA ALA A 338 -30.70 -17.24 7.63
C ALA A 338 -31.87 -17.06 8.58
#